data_AF-A0A1I7YAA6-F1
#
_entry.id   AF-A0A1I7YAA6-F1
#
_cell.length_a   1.000
_cell.length_b   1.000
_cell.length_c   1.000
_cell.angle_alpha   90.00
_cell.angle_beta   90.00
_cell.angle_gamma   90.00
#
_symmetry.space_group_name_H-M   'P 1'
#
loop_
_entity.id
_entity.type
_entity.pdbx_description
1 polymer ?
#
loop_
_entity_poly.entity_id
_entity_poly.type
_entity_poly.pdbx_seq_one_letter_code
_entity_poly.pdbx_strand_id
1 'polypeptide(L)'
;MPRDSIDAENVQEQTFHGILAERFPTRLTFLFYRYFDGIDVTSFVCERDFCEDVELVYVFRPRCYGRAVPVAFLFSTSIARADMRAFKGVREMAAFLKNKVLLGGLAAAGGATALYLFYPYNREVYMTNMQQNENDAFTVKKIEEAFQKLSDAKDCKSLLKKHLTKDIVDELKFRKTKMGATLYDVIRSGVFNLDAGVGVYAPDAESYKTFAPLFDKIIEDYHGFKPTDKQPPVDLGADKVSEFPPLDDGKYVLSTRIRCGRTLAGYPFNPLLTQDDYLIMEKKVSDALLSVKDKELKGTYYPLAGMTKETQNKLIADHFLFKEGDRHLQHANACNYWPKGRGIFHNNDKTFLIWVNEEDHMRIISMQQGSDVGNVLDRLVRGIKAVETKVPFSRDERLGWLTFCPTNLGSTVRASVHIKLPLVSARKDFKEMCDELNLQVRGIHGEHSDSEGGVYDISNKARLGLSEYQAVKQMYDGVKKLIDIEKEMEGKKN
;
A
#
# COMPACT_ATOMS: atom_id res chain seq x y z
N MET A 1 -63.98 18.67 48.10
CA MET A 1 -64.16 17.28 48.59
C MET A 1 -65.48 16.78 48.08
N PRO A 2 -65.66 15.50 47.70
CA PRO A 2 -64.67 14.40 47.54
C PRO A 2 -64.78 13.72 46.12
N ARG A 3 -63.71 13.06 45.61
CA ARG A 3 -63.51 11.58 45.41
C ARG A 3 -64.43 10.94 44.33
N ASP A 4 -64.03 10.08 43.37
CA ASP A 4 -62.95 9.10 43.24
C ASP A 4 -62.75 8.66 41.74
N SER A 5 -61.65 7.94 41.50
CA SER A 5 -61.39 6.87 40.49
C SER A 5 -61.43 7.16 38.98
N ILE A 6 -60.27 6.97 38.32
CA ILE A 6 -60.16 6.65 36.89
C ILE A 6 -59.63 5.22 36.80
N ASP A 7 -60.45 4.31 36.28
CA ASP A 7 -60.06 2.97 35.83
C ASP A 7 -59.82 2.98 34.31
N ALA A 8 -58.85 2.18 33.89
CA ALA A 8 -58.42 1.98 32.52
C ALA A 8 -59.01 0.68 31.96
N GLU A 9 -59.78 0.77 30.88
CA GLU A 9 -60.11 -0.36 30.00
C GLU A 9 -60.26 0.15 28.57
N ASN A 10 -59.53 -0.47 27.63
CA ASN A 10 -60.00 -0.84 26.29
C ASN A 10 -58.82 -1.29 25.40
N VAL A 11 -58.80 -2.57 25.04
CA VAL A 11 -59.12 -3.10 23.70
C VAL A 11 -58.54 -4.50 23.55
N GLN A 12 -59.43 -5.45 23.26
CA GLN A 12 -59.18 -6.85 22.94
C GLN A 12 -59.35 -7.07 21.41
N GLU A 13 -58.41 -7.86 20.85
CA GLU A 13 -58.52 -8.88 19.78
C GLU A 13 -59.21 -8.65 18.40
N GLN A 14 -58.38 -8.91 17.37
CA GLN A 14 -58.60 -9.69 16.10
C GLN A 14 -59.61 -9.13 15.05
N THR A 15 -59.37 -9.15 13.72
CA THR A 15 -59.29 -10.36 12.85
C THR A 15 -58.96 -10.00 11.36
N PHE A 16 -58.04 -10.77 10.73
CA PHE A 16 -58.01 -11.42 9.37
C PHE A 16 -57.86 -10.76 7.96
N HIS A 17 -56.94 -11.40 7.20
CA HIS A 17 -56.88 -11.78 5.73
C HIS A 17 -56.56 -10.72 4.65
N GLY A 18 -55.75 -10.94 3.58
CA GLY A 18 -55.00 -12.05 2.93
C GLY A 18 -54.37 -11.48 1.62
N ILE A 19 -53.28 -11.97 0.99
CA ILE A 19 -53.24 -13.06 -0.05
C ILE A 19 -51.80 -13.18 -0.65
N LEU A 20 -51.31 -14.44 -0.75
CA LEU A 20 -50.31 -15.08 -1.65
C LEU A 20 -48.90 -14.51 -1.94
N ALA A 21 -47.87 -15.28 -1.55
CA ALA A 21 -46.86 -15.82 -2.48
C ALA A 21 -46.05 -16.98 -1.84
N GLU A 22 -46.20 -18.17 -2.42
CA GLU A 22 -45.41 -19.38 -2.16
C GLU A 22 -44.00 -19.29 -2.80
N ARG A 23 -42.94 -19.63 -2.04
CA ARG A 23 -41.75 -20.44 -2.46
C ARG A 23 -40.61 -20.34 -1.42
N PHE A 24 -40.56 -21.30 -0.48
CA PHE A 24 -39.41 -21.92 0.25
C PHE A 24 -38.22 -21.05 0.80
N PRO A 25 -37.39 -21.54 1.74
CA PRO A 25 -37.58 -21.46 3.20
C PRO A 25 -36.39 -20.76 3.92
N THR A 26 -36.64 -19.83 4.86
CA THR A 26 -35.64 -19.50 5.90
C THR A 26 -36.34 -18.87 7.10
N ARG A 27 -36.02 -19.38 8.30
CA ARG A 27 -36.64 -19.02 9.58
C ARG A 27 -36.42 -17.55 9.92
N LEU A 28 -37.51 -16.85 10.24
CA LEU A 28 -37.49 -15.61 11.01
C LEU A 28 -37.07 -15.90 12.46
N THR A 29 -36.10 -15.15 12.96
CA THR A 29 -35.79 -15.07 14.40
C THR A 29 -36.65 -13.96 15.02
N PHE A 30 -37.51 -14.32 15.98
CA PHE A 30 -38.26 -13.36 16.79
C PHE A 30 -37.37 -12.84 17.93
N LEU A 31 -37.18 -11.52 18.03
CA LEU A 31 -36.62 -10.87 19.23
C LEU A 31 -37.76 -10.54 20.20
N PHE A 32 -37.76 -11.16 21.38
CA PHE A 32 -38.56 -10.69 22.52
C PHE A 32 -37.71 -9.73 23.36
N TYR A 33 -38.08 -8.46 23.42
CA TYR A 33 -37.59 -7.53 24.44
C TYR A 33 -38.54 -7.58 25.65
N ARG A 34 -38.02 -7.91 26.84
CA ARG A 34 -38.71 -7.65 28.11
C ARG A 34 -37.89 -6.61 28.87
N TYR A 35 -38.46 -5.41 29.00
CA TYR A 35 -37.91 -4.30 29.77
C TYR A 35 -37.97 -4.62 31.27
N PHE A 36 -36.84 -4.54 31.96
CA PHE A 36 -36.75 -4.29 33.39
C PHE A 36 -35.70 -3.19 33.60
N ASP A 37 -36.01 -2.26 34.50
CA ASP A 37 -35.37 -0.97 34.75
C ASP A 37 -33.87 -0.83 34.43
N GLY A 38 -33.57 -0.02 33.40
CA GLY A 38 -32.37 0.82 33.36
C GLY A 38 -31.01 0.19 33.00
N ILE A 39 -30.96 -1.04 32.48
CA ILE A 39 -29.70 -1.70 32.07
C ILE A 39 -29.73 -2.02 30.57
N ASP A 40 -28.76 -1.51 29.82
CA ASP A 40 -28.59 -1.81 28.40
C ASP A 40 -27.78 -3.11 28.26
N VAL A 41 -28.44 -4.20 27.85
CA VAL A 41 -27.82 -5.53 27.69
C VAL A 41 -27.71 -5.85 26.20
N THR A 42 -26.51 -5.79 25.64
CA THR A 42 -26.22 -6.36 24.31
C THR A 42 -25.83 -7.83 24.45
N SER A 43 -26.69 -8.74 24.01
CA SER A 43 -26.39 -10.17 23.86
C SER A 43 -25.81 -10.48 22.47
N PHE A 44 -24.72 -11.24 22.40
CA PHE A 44 -24.27 -11.88 21.16
C PHE A 44 -24.92 -13.26 21.02
N VAL A 45 -25.48 -13.56 19.85
CA VAL A 45 -25.97 -14.89 19.48
C VAL A 45 -24.88 -15.60 18.68
N CYS A 46 -24.49 -16.80 19.10
CA CYS A 46 -23.66 -17.72 18.34
C CYS A 46 -24.59 -18.77 17.69
N GLU A 47 -24.70 -18.80 16.36
CA GLU A 47 -25.37 -19.87 15.64
C GLU A 47 -24.40 -21.05 15.47
N ARG A 48 -24.80 -22.21 16.02
CA ARG A 48 -24.07 -23.49 16.04
C ARG A 48 -24.14 -24.22 14.70
N ASP A 49 -23.14 -25.07 14.47
CA ASP A 49 -23.41 -26.50 14.35
C ASP A 49 -22.35 -27.31 15.12
N PHE A 50 -22.82 -28.25 15.96
CA PHE A 50 -22.09 -29.21 16.82
C PHE A 50 -21.33 -28.74 18.08
N CYS A 51 -22.02 -28.73 19.23
CA CYS A 51 -21.62 -29.42 20.49
C CYS A 51 -22.46 -28.95 21.68
N GLU A 52 -22.86 -29.89 22.54
CA GLU A 52 -23.46 -29.68 23.87
C GLU A 52 -22.46 -28.99 24.80
N ASP A 53 -22.56 -27.68 24.95
CA ASP A 53 -22.21 -26.86 26.11
C ASP A 53 -22.57 -25.41 25.74
N VAL A 54 -23.37 -24.70 26.56
CA VAL A 54 -23.71 -23.28 26.32
C VAL A 54 -23.09 -22.47 27.44
N GLU A 55 -21.97 -21.79 27.16
CA GLU A 55 -21.46 -20.73 28.01
C GLU A 55 -22.18 -19.42 27.68
N LEU A 56 -22.95 -18.90 28.64
CA LEU A 56 -23.54 -17.56 28.57
C LEU A 56 -22.62 -16.58 29.30
N VAL A 57 -21.93 -15.73 28.53
CA VAL A 57 -21.07 -14.66 29.08
C VAL A 57 -21.89 -13.37 29.14
N TYR A 58 -22.20 -12.90 30.36
CA TYR A 58 -22.83 -11.60 30.59
C TYR A 58 -21.78 -10.53 30.85
N VAL A 59 -21.79 -9.44 30.10
CA VAL A 59 -20.93 -8.27 30.32
C VAL A 59 -21.79 -7.10 30.80
N PHE A 60 -21.61 -6.70 32.06
CA PHE A 60 -22.34 -5.57 32.64
C PHE A 60 -21.56 -4.26 32.43
N ARG A 61 -22.22 -3.22 31.91
CA ARG A 61 -21.71 -1.85 31.86
C ARG A 61 -22.34 -1.00 32.97
N PRO A 62 -21.58 -0.52 33.97
CA PRO A 62 -22.04 0.58 34.81
C PRO A 62 -21.68 1.92 34.15
N ARG A 63 -22.67 2.79 33.93
CA ARG A 63 -22.41 4.22 33.65
C ARG A 63 -22.03 4.91 34.96
N CYS A 64 -20.77 5.28 35.14
CA CYS A 64 -20.37 6.36 36.05
C CYS A 64 -19.05 7.00 35.58
N TYR A 65 -19.06 8.33 35.48
CA TYR A 65 -17.89 9.17 35.20
C TYR A 65 -16.87 9.05 36.34
N GLY A 66 -15.62 8.77 35.99
CA GLY A 66 -14.46 9.09 36.83
C GLY A 66 -14.27 8.26 38.11
N ARG A 67 -14.03 6.95 37.97
CA ARG A 67 -13.15 6.12 38.83
C ARG A 67 -13.12 4.69 38.27
N ALA A 68 -11.96 4.02 38.34
CA ALA A 68 -11.79 2.66 37.86
C ALA A 68 -12.65 1.69 38.70
N VAL A 69 -13.52 0.92 38.04
CA VAL A 69 -14.34 -0.13 38.67
C VAL A 69 -14.03 -1.46 37.98
N PRO A 70 -13.82 -2.57 38.72
CA PRO A 70 -13.55 -3.88 38.12
C PRO A 70 -14.80 -4.44 37.43
N VAL A 71 -14.61 -5.02 36.24
CA VAL A 71 -15.63 -5.78 35.53
C VAL A 71 -15.65 -7.21 36.08
N ALA A 72 -16.81 -7.71 36.50
CA ALA A 72 -16.99 -9.07 36.97
C ALA A 72 -17.52 -9.96 35.84
N PHE A 73 -16.88 -11.10 35.62
CA PHE A 73 -17.40 -12.18 34.78
C PHE A 73 -18.06 -13.23 35.67
N LEU A 74 -19.33 -13.55 35.41
CA LEU A 74 -20.06 -14.62 36.09
C LEU A 74 -20.11 -15.85 35.19
N PHE A 75 -19.42 -16.92 35.60
CA PHE A 75 -19.54 -18.23 34.97
C PHE A 75 -20.43 -19.12 35.86
N SER A 76 -21.47 -19.70 35.28
CA SER A 76 -22.35 -20.68 35.92
C SER A 76 -22.13 -22.03 35.26
N THR A 77 -21.55 -23.00 35.97
CA THR A 77 -21.50 -24.40 35.53
C THR A 77 -22.41 -25.24 36.42
N SER A 78 -23.43 -25.87 35.83
CA SER A 78 -24.20 -26.93 36.49
C SER A 78 -23.44 -28.25 36.34
N ILE A 79 -22.62 -28.63 37.33
CA ILE A 79 -21.92 -29.91 37.30
C ILE A 79 -22.88 -31.00 37.78
N ALA A 80 -23.49 -31.73 36.86
CA ALA A 80 -24.06 -33.05 37.16
C ALA A 80 -22.90 -34.05 37.30
N ARG A 81 -22.95 -34.87 38.35
CA ARG A 81 -21.93 -35.87 38.70
C ARG A 81 -21.57 -36.76 37.51
N ALA A 82 -20.40 -36.55 36.90
CA ALA A 82 -19.75 -37.54 36.06
C ALA A 82 -18.21 -37.36 36.10
N ASP A 83 -17.55 -38.42 36.57
CA ASP A 83 -16.15 -38.82 36.41
C ASP A 83 -14.98 -37.82 36.61
N MET A 84 -14.28 -37.97 37.75
CA MET A 84 -12.99 -37.32 38.05
C MET A 84 -11.81 -37.99 37.29
N ARG A 85 -11.84 -38.01 35.96
CA ARG A 85 -10.68 -38.44 35.14
C ARG A 85 -10.54 -37.63 33.84
N ALA A 86 -10.49 -36.32 33.96
CA ALA A 86 -10.07 -35.44 32.86
C ALA A 86 -9.25 -34.25 33.38
N PHE A 87 -8.15 -34.51 34.09
CA PHE A 87 -7.19 -33.49 34.52
C PHE A 87 -5.90 -33.60 33.69
N LYS A 88 -5.91 -33.06 32.48
CA LYS A 88 -4.69 -32.80 31.68
C LYS A 88 -4.53 -31.32 31.28
N GLY A 89 -5.59 -30.51 31.36
CA GLY A 89 -5.57 -29.08 31.00
C GLY A 89 -5.10 -28.10 32.10
N VAL A 90 -4.96 -28.54 33.35
CA VAL A 90 -4.63 -27.62 34.47
C VAL A 90 -3.17 -27.17 34.48
N ARG A 91 -2.27 -27.92 33.80
CA ARG A 91 -0.85 -27.55 33.68
C ARG A 91 -0.60 -26.43 32.66
N GLU A 92 -1.44 -26.31 31.64
CA GLU A 92 -1.35 -25.24 30.63
C GLU A 92 -2.00 -23.95 31.11
N MET A 93 -3.09 -24.05 31.88
CA MET A 93 -3.76 -22.90 32.50
C MET A 93 -2.87 -22.21 33.55
N ALA A 94 -2.07 -22.99 34.30
CA ALA A 94 -1.12 -22.47 35.27
C ALA A 94 0.06 -21.68 34.65
N ALA A 95 0.37 -21.89 33.37
CA ALA A 95 1.37 -21.11 32.65
C ALA A 95 0.84 -19.73 32.22
N PHE A 96 -0.46 -19.64 31.90
CA PHE A 96 -1.15 -18.39 31.58
C PHE A 96 -1.42 -17.52 32.83
N LEU A 97 -1.58 -18.14 33.99
CA LEU A 97 -1.92 -17.49 35.26
C LEU A 97 -0.71 -17.01 36.08
N LYS A 98 0.51 -17.02 35.51
CA LYS A 98 1.71 -16.47 36.15
C LYS A 98 1.70 -14.93 36.16
N ASN A 99 0.88 -14.39 37.05
CA ASN A 99 1.21 -13.35 38.03
C ASN A 99 -0.09 -12.73 38.54
N LYS A 100 -0.40 -13.04 39.82
CA LYS A 100 -1.38 -12.37 40.70
C LYS A 100 -2.86 -12.57 40.32
N VAL A 101 -3.44 -13.70 40.75
CA VAL A 101 -4.90 -13.84 40.91
C VAL A 101 -5.17 -14.19 42.37
N LEU A 102 -6.00 -13.40 43.05
CA LEU A 102 -6.58 -13.76 44.34
C LEU A 102 -7.90 -14.50 44.07
N LEU A 103 -7.94 -15.81 44.31
CA LEU A 103 -9.17 -16.59 44.26
C LEU A 103 -9.93 -16.41 45.58
N GLY A 104 -11.13 -15.84 45.53
CA GLY A 104 -12.10 -15.87 46.62
C GLY A 104 -13.35 -16.61 46.18
N GLY A 105 -13.68 -17.71 46.86
CA GLY A 105 -14.96 -18.42 46.67
C GLY A 105 -15.95 -18.03 47.75
N LEU A 106 -17.17 -17.66 47.38
CA LEU A 106 -18.29 -17.55 48.32
C LEU A 106 -19.20 -18.77 48.13
N ALA A 107 -19.35 -19.58 49.18
CA ALA A 107 -20.32 -20.66 49.19
C ALA A 107 -21.72 -20.07 49.42
N ALA A 108 -22.56 -20.04 48.40
CA ALA A 108 -23.98 -19.77 48.57
C ALA A 108 -24.70 -21.09 48.92
N ALA A 109 -25.49 -21.08 50.00
CA ALA A 109 -26.31 -22.21 50.40
C ALA A 109 -27.27 -22.57 49.25
N GLY A 110 -27.06 -23.74 48.62
CA GLY A 110 -27.83 -24.17 47.44
C GLY A 110 -27.03 -24.91 46.37
N GLY A 111 -25.74 -25.18 46.56
CA GLY A 111 -24.95 -26.06 45.69
C GLY A 111 -24.34 -25.41 44.45
N ALA A 112 -24.54 -24.11 44.22
CA ALA A 112 -23.83 -23.34 43.22
C ALA A 112 -22.63 -22.62 43.85
N THR A 113 -21.42 -22.88 43.32
CA THR A 113 -20.21 -22.17 43.74
C THR A 113 -19.90 -21.09 42.72
N ALA A 114 -19.92 -19.82 43.12
CA ALA A 114 -19.50 -18.72 42.26
C ALA A 114 -17.99 -18.52 42.42
N LEU A 115 -17.25 -18.66 41.32
CA LEU A 115 -15.81 -18.39 41.27
C LEU A 115 -15.61 -16.97 40.73
N TYR A 116 -15.00 -16.08 41.52
CA TYR A 116 -14.62 -14.75 41.05
C TYR A 116 -13.14 -14.76 40.63
N LEU A 117 -12.88 -14.40 39.38
CA LEU A 117 -11.53 -14.19 38.84
C LEU A 117 -11.33 -12.69 38.64
N PHE A 118 -10.41 -12.09 39.40
CA PHE A 118 -10.01 -10.70 39.22
C PHE A 118 -8.71 -10.66 38.41
N TYR A 119 -8.78 -10.11 37.20
CA TYR A 119 -7.61 -9.80 36.37
C TYR A 119 -7.26 -8.32 36.52
N PRO A 120 -5.97 -7.94 36.67
CA PRO A 120 -5.58 -6.54 36.61
C PRO A 120 -5.88 -6.02 35.21
N TYR A 121 -6.79 -5.06 35.12
CA TYR A 121 -7.13 -4.37 33.88
C TYR A 121 -5.99 -3.43 33.48
N ASN A 122 -4.95 -3.99 32.89
CA ASN A 122 -3.78 -3.28 32.40
C ASN A 122 -4.11 -2.54 31.08
N ARG A 123 -3.36 -1.47 30.81
CA ARG A 123 -3.55 -0.58 29.65
C ARG A 123 -3.72 -1.37 28.33
N GLU A 124 -2.95 -2.43 28.13
CA GLU A 124 -3.03 -3.27 26.94
C GLU A 124 -4.41 -3.93 26.74
N VAL A 125 -5.04 -4.39 27.83
CA VAL A 125 -6.38 -4.98 27.81
C VAL A 125 -7.45 -3.89 27.62
N TYR A 126 -7.26 -2.70 28.16
CA TYR A 126 -8.15 -1.55 27.90
C TYR A 126 -8.12 -1.12 26.43
N MET A 127 -6.92 -0.96 25.86
CA MET A 127 -6.73 -0.54 24.47
C MET A 127 -7.28 -1.58 23.48
N THR A 128 -7.04 -2.88 23.74
CA THR A 128 -7.60 -3.99 22.93
C THR A 128 -9.13 -3.99 22.93
N ASN A 129 -9.76 -3.67 24.06
CA ASN A 129 -11.23 -3.69 24.21
C ASN A 129 -11.93 -2.43 23.68
N MET A 130 -11.21 -1.32 23.47
CA MET A 130 -11.79 -0.07 22.99
C MET A 130 -11.90 0.02 21.46
N GLN A 131 -11.31 -0.93 20.71
CA GLN A 131 -11.44 -1.11 19.25
C GLN A 131 -11.52 0.21 18.45
N GLN A 132 -10.56 1.11 18.65
CA GLN A 132 -10.37 2.28 17.80
C GLN A 132 -9.19 2.01 16.87
N ASN A 133 -9.40 1.57 15.62
CA ASN A 133 -8.38 1.44 14.55
C ASN A 133 -6.93 1.12 15.02
N GLU A 134 -6.78 0.15 15.92
CA GLU A 134 -5.51 -0.15 16.58
C GLU A 134 -4.96 -1.53 16.16
N ASN A 135 -3.63 -1.64 16.12
CA ASN A 135 -2.96 -2.92 15.87
C ASN A 135 -3.21 -3.91 17.02
N ASP A 136 -3.45 -5.17 16.66
CA ASP A 136 -3.52 -6.25 17.64
C ASP A 136 -2.13 -6.52 18.23
N ALA A 137 -2.10 -7.15 19.41
CA ALA A 137 -0.85 -7.39 20.14
C ALA A 137 0.19 -8.19 19.34
N PHE A 138 -0.24 -9.08 18.45
CA PHE A 138 0.67 -9.87 17.63
C PHE A 138 1.32 -9.03 16.52
N THR A 139 0.56 -8.15 15.88
CA THR A 139 1.10 -7.17 14.93
C THR A 139 2.07 -6.19 15.61
N VAL A 140 1.73 -5.68 16.80
CA VAL A 140 2.63 -4.81 17.58
C VAL A 140 3.95 -5.51 17.87
N LYS A 141 3.90 -6.77 18.33
CA LYS A 141 5.09 -7.58 18.59
C LYS A 141 5.96 -7.74 17.33
N LYS A 142 5.37 -8.01 16.17
CA LYS A 142 6.10 -8.09 14.89
C LYS A 142 6.82 -6.78 14.54
N ILE A 143 6.18 -5.64 14.80
CA ILE A 143 6.77 -4.32 14.56
C ILE A 143 7.99 -4.11 15.46
N GLU A 144 7.88 -4.47 16.74
CA GLU A 144 8.98 -4.35 17.70
C GLU A 144 10.16 -5.28 17.35
N GLU A 145 9.87 -6.53 16.96
CA GLU A 145 10.88 -7.48 16.48
C GLU A 145 11.55 -7.00 15.18
N ALA A 146 10.77 -6.43 14.26
CA ALA A 146 11.28 -5.85 13.01
C ALA A 146 12.21 -4.67 13.26
N PHE A 147 11.83 -3.77 14.19
CA PHE A 147 12.67 -2.65 14.63
C PHE A 147 13.97 -3.14 15.28
N GLN A 148 13.91 -4.15 16.15
CA GLN A 148 15.09 -4.73 16.77
C GLN A 148 16.05 -5.31 15.72
N LYS A 149 15.52 -6.10 14.77
CA LYS A 149 16.31 -6.65 13.66
C LYS A 149 17.02 -5.57 12.83
N LEU A 150 16.34 -4.46 12.52
CA LEU A 150 16.94 -3.33 11.81
C LEU A 150 18.02 -2.63 12.63
N SER A 151 17.79 -2.47 13.93
CA SER A 151 18.74 -1.84 14.86
C SER A 151 20.03 -2.65 14.99
N ASP A 152 19.91 -3.98 15.02
CA ASP A 152 21.06 -4.91 15.14
C ASP A 152 21.85 -5.05 13.83
N ALA A 153 21.26 -4.72 12.68
CA ALA A 153 21.87 -4.84 11.37
C ALA A 153 22.91 -3.73 11.11
N LYS A 154 24.13 -3.85 11.63
CA LYS A 154 25.19 -2.82 11.56
C LYS A 154 25.47 -2.30 10.15
N ASP A 155 25.51 -3.19 9.15
CA ASP A 155 25.85 -2.83 7.76
C ASP A 155 24.67 -2.29 6.94
N CYS A 156 23.45 -2.32 7.48
CA CYS A 156 22.29 -1.75 6.82
C CYS A 156 22.41 -0.22 6.75
N LYS A 157 22.25 0.34 5.54
CA LYS A 157 22.30 1.78 5.23
C LYS A 157 20.98 2.33 4.69
N SER A 158 19.89 1.58 4.86
CA SER A 158 18.57 1.96 4.33
C SER A 158 18.06 3.24 4.98
N LEU A 159 17.30 4.04 4.22
CA LEU A 159 16.56 5.19 4.78
C LEU A 159 15.56 4.75 5.85
N LEU A 160 14.97 3.55 5.72
CA LEU A 160 14.15 2.95 6.76
C LEU A 160 14.90 2.85 8.09
N LYS A 161 16.08 2.22 8.11
CA LYS A 161 16.86 2.10 9.36
C LYS A 161 17.29 3.46 9.90
N LYS A 162 17.66 4.39 9.02
CA LYS A 162 18.07 5.75 9.41
C LYS A 162 16.96 6.51 10.15
N HIS A 163 15.70 6.36 9.71
CA HIS A 163 14.59 7.19 10.18
C HIS A 163 13.58 6.48 11.08
N LEU A 164 13.53 5.14 11.09
CA LEU A 164 12.69 4.39 12.02
C LEU A 164 13.33 4.37 13.40
N THR A 165 13.14 5.44 14.17
CA THR A 165 13.61 5.55 15.56
C THR A 165 12.65 4.87 16.54
N LYS A 166 13.11 4.62 17.78
CA LYS A 166 12.26 4.05 18.82
C LYS A 166 11.02 4.91 19.11
N ASP A 167 11.17 6.24 19.12
CA ASP A 167 10.06 7.18 19.32
C ASP A 167 9.02 7.06 18.20
N ILE A 168 9.46 6.97 16.95
CA ILE A 168 8.57 6.77 15.79
C ILE A 168 7.86 5.41 15.87
N VAL A 169 8.57 4.35 16.28
CA VAL A 169 7.96 3.04 16.49
C VAL A 169 6.90 3.12 17.58
N ASP A 170 7.19 3.73 18.72
CA ASP A 170 6.23 3.83 19.82
C ASP A 170 5.02 4.70 19.48
N GLU A 171 5.20 5.73 18.64
CA GLU A 171 4.10 6.54 18.09
C GLU A 171 3.21 5.77 17.11
N LEU A 172 3.82 4.98 16.22
CA LEU A 172 3.14 4.42 15.05
C LEU A 172 2.73 2.95 15.21
N LYS A 173 3.33 2.18 16.13
CA LYS A 173 3.13 0.72 16.22
C LYS A 173 1.70 0.29 16.52
N PHE A 174 0.85 1.19 17.02
CA PHE A 174 -0.56 0.92 17.26
C PHE A 174 -1.46 1.43 16.14
N ARG A 175 -0.96 2.22 15.18
CA ARG A 175 -1.79 2.84 14.14
C ARG A 175 -2.16 1.87 13.01
N LYS A 176 -3.39 2.00 12.50
CA LYS A 176 -3.87 1.38 11.26
C LYS A 176 -4.52 2.41 10.34
N THR A 177 -4.45 2.16 9.03
CA THR A 177 -5.30 2.86 8.04
C THR A 177 -6.72 2.31 8.06
N LYS A 178 -7.66 2.97 7.38
CA LYS A 178 -9.05 2.51 7.25
C LYS A 178 -9.16 1.17 6.52
N MET A 179 -8.18 0.86 5.66
CA MET A 179 -8.11 -0.43 4.96
C MET A 179 -7.33 -1.48 5.75
N GLY A 180 -6.92 -1.16 6.99
CA GLY A 180 -6.26 -2.10 7.89
C GLY A 180 -4.75 -2.22 7.70
N ALA A 181 -4.14 -1.38 6.87
CA ALA A 181 -2.68 -1.37 6.71
C ALA A 181 -1.98 -0.92 7.98
N THR A 182 -0.86 -1.56 8.28
CA THR A 182 -0.10 -1.39 9.52
C THR A 182 1.31 -0.86 9.23
N LEU A 183 2.01 -0.39 10.27
CA LEU A 183 3.42 -0.04 10.13
C LEU A 183 4.26 -1.25 9.69
N TYR A 184 3.88 -2.47 10.09
CA TYR A 184 4.60 -3.67 9.67
C TYR A 184 4.56 -3.83 8.15
N ASP A 185 3.39 -3.66 7.53
CA ASP A 185 3.23 -3.75 6.07
C ASP A 185 4.10 -2.71 5.35
N VAL A 186 4.24 -1.52 5.92
CA VAL A 186 5.09 -0.45 5.40
C VAL A 186 6.57 -0.82 5.40
N ILE A 187 7.07 -1.35 6.53
CA ILE A 187 8.52 -1.56 6.74
C ILE A 187 9.01 -2.96 6.34
N ARG A 188 8.09 -3.90 6.08
CA ARG A 188 8.39 -5.33 5.89
C ARG A 188 9.49 -5.55 4.86
N SER A 189 9.42 -4.90 3.71
CA SER A 189 10.41 -5.12 2.64
C SER A 189 11.84 -4.79 3.08
N GLY A 190 12.07 -3.65 3.75
CA GLY A 190 13.40 -3.27 4.24
C GLY A 190 13.90 -4.13 5.41
N VAL A 191 13.00 -4.69 6.20
CA VAL A 191 13.34 -5.62 7.30
C VAL A 191 13.82 -6.98 6.76
N PHE A 192 13.25 -7.43 5.65
CA PHE A 192 13.69 -8.65 4.98
C PHE A 192 14.92 -8.41 4.08
N ASN A 193 15.00 -7.24 3.45
CA ASN A 193 16.06 -6.86 2.53
C ASN A 193 16.93 -5.74 3.14
N LEU A 194 17.85 -6.11 4.03
CA LEU A 194 18.68 -5.16 4.80
C LEU A 194 19.66 -4.33 3.94
N ASP A 195 19.86 -4.72 2.69
CA ASP A 195 20.65 -4.02 1.68
C ASP A 195 19.83 -3.03 0.83
N ALA A 196 18.52 -2.89 1.10
CA ALA A 196 17.69 -1.90 0.42
C ALA A 196 18.18 -0.47 0.65
N GLY A 197 18.15 0.36 -0.40
CA GLY A 197 18.45 1.79 -0.27
C GLY A 197 17.39 2.56 0.53
N VAL A 198 16.09 2.24 0.34
CA VAL A 198 14.97 2.92 1.00
C VAL A 198 14.28 2.00 2.01
N GLY A 199 13.62 0.94 1.55
CA GLY A 199 13.09 -0.13 2.42
C GLY A 199 11.64 0.02 2.88
N VAL A 200 10.91 1.05 2.45
CA VAL A 200 9.49 1.24 2.76
C VAL A 200 8.61 1.31 1.52
N TYR A 201 7.37 0.87 1.66
CA TYR A 201 6.31 1.01 0.65
C TYR A 201 4.99 1.37 1.33
N ALA A 202 4.09 2.07 0.63
CA ALA A 202 2.77 2.42 1.15
C ALA A 202 1.74 1.34 0.75
N PRO A 203 1.04 0.66 1.67
CA PRO A 203 -0.01 -0.29 1.30
C PRO A 203 -1.27 0.35 0.70
N ASP A 204 -1.59 1.59 1.11
CA ASP A 204 -2.65 2.41 0.54
C ASP A 204 -2.26 3.91 0.54
N ALA A 205 -3.08 4.76 -0.09
CA ALA A 205 -2.85 6.20 -0.13
C ALA A 205 -2.87 6.85 1.27
N GLU A 206 -3.69 6.33 2.19
CA GLU A 206 -3.81 6.84 3.57
C GLU A 206 -2.54 6.58 4.38
N SER A 207 -1.75 5.56 4.03
CA SER A 207 -0.49 5.21 4.69
C SER A 207 0.50 6.37 4.70
N TYR A 208 0.53 7.20 3.65
CA TYR A 208 1.36 8.41 3.62
C TYR A 208 0.95 9.47 4.67
N LYS A 209 -0.29 9.42 5.17
CA LYS A 209 -0.79 10.31 6.22
C LYS A 209 -0.71 9.64 7.59
N THR A 210 -1.16 8.40 7.71
CA THR A 210 -1.15 7.65 8.98
C THR A 210 0.26 7.41 9.50
N PHE A 211 1.21 7.14 8.61
CA PHE A 211 2.61 6.89 8.95
C PHE A 211 3.53 8.06 8.52
N ALA A 212 2.97 9.27 8.41
CA ALA A 212 3.70 10.48 8.05
C ALA A 212 4.98 10.73 8.87
N PRO A 213 5.04 10.47 10.21
CA PRO A 213 6.28 10.65 10.99
C PRO A 213 7.48 9.87 10.45
N LEU A 214 7.26 8.74 9.77
CA LEU A 214 8.29 7.97 9.08
C LEU A 214 8.42 8.40 7.61
N PHE A 215 7.31 8.43 6.86
CA PHE A 215 7.35 8.72 5.42
C PHE A 215 7.91 10.09 5.12
N ASP A 216 7.55 11.12 5.87
CA ASP A 216 8.01 12.49 5.62
C ASP A 216 9.52 12.61 5.78
N LYS A 217 10.11 11.95 6.78
CA LYS A 217 11.57 11.93 6.97
C LYS A 217 12.29 11.24 5.81
N ILE A 218 11.73 10.13 5.33
CA ILE A 218 12.28 9.38 4.19
C ILE A 218 12.12 10.17 2.89
N ILE A 219 10.98 10.82 2.68
CA ILE A 219 10.68 11.65 1.50
C ILE A 219 11.60 12.88 1.48
N GLU A 220 11.79 13.53 2.63
CA GLU A 220 12.70 14.68 2.75
C GLU A 220 14.16 14.28 2.49
N ASP A 221 14.62 13.15 3.02
CA ASP A 221 15.99 12.67 2.79
C ASP A 221 16.23 12.25 1.34
N TYR A 222 15.27 11.53 0.73
CA TYR A 222 15.43 11.05 -0.64
C TYR A 222 15.26 12.15 -1.69
N HIS A 223 14.26 13.03 -1.52
CA HIS A 223 13.88 14.04 -2.53
C HIS A 223 14.28 15.47 -2.17
N GLY A 224 14.71 15.74 -0.93
CA GLY A 224 14.85 17.11 -0.42
C GLY A 224 13.51 17.83 -0.22
N PHE A 225 12.40 17.08 -0.13
CA PHE A 225 11.04 17.63 -0.12
C PHE A 225 10.44 17.62 1.30
N LYS A 226 10.20 18.81 1.85
CA LYS A 226 9.81 19.01 3.24
C LYS A 226 8.33 18.68 3.49
N PRO A 227 7.92 18.45 4.76
CA PRO A 227 6.51 18.33 5.13
C PRO A 227 5.64 19.52 4.71
N THR A 228 6.24 20.73 4.66
CA THR A 228 5.56 21.98 4.29
C THR A 228 5.45 22.20 2.79
N ASP A 229 6.23 21.47 1.99
CA ASP A 229 6.28 21.66 0.55
C ASP A 229 5.05 21.03 -0.10
N LYS A 230 4.71 21.50 -1.31
CA LYS A 230 3.60 20.95 -2.11
C LYS A 230 4.06 20.69 -3.53
N GLN A 231 3.63 19.56 -4.08
CA GLN A 231 3.87 19.24 -5.47
C GLN A 231 3.19 20.27 -6.38
N PRO A 232 3.89 20.83 -7.39
CA PRO A 232 3.29 21.74 -8.35
C PRO A 232 2.05 21.15 -9.05
N PRO A 233 1.15 21.99 -9.58
CA PRO A 233 0.06 21.55 -10.45
C PRO A 233 0.57 20.68 -11.61
N VAL A 234 -0.29 19.80 -12.11
CA VAL A 234 0.02 18.94 -13.25
C VAL A 234 0.37 19.81 -14.46
N ASP A 235 1.56 19.59 -15.02
CA ASP A 235 1.98 20.21 -16.28
C ASP A 235 2.75 19.16 -17.08
N LEU A 236 2.03 18.50 -17.99
CA LEU A 236 2.58 17.49 -18.89
C LEU A 236 3.42 18.08 -20.04
N GLY A 237 3.43 19.40 -20.24
CA GLY A 237 4.18 20.07 -21.31
C GLY A 237 3.61 19.87 -22.72
N ALA A 238 2.31 19.59 -22.86
CA ALA A 238 1.65 19.29 -24.13
C ALA A 238 1.84 20.39 -25.20
N ASP A 239 1.85 21.64 -24.77
CA ASP A 239 2.00 22.85 -25.57
C ASP A 239 3.47 23.31 -25.71
N LYS A 240 4.40 22.61 -25.06
CA LYS A 240 5.82 22.99 -24.94
C LYS A 240 6.76 21.98 -25.58
N VAL A 241 6.21 21.02 -26.33
CA VAL A 241 6.99 19.96 -26.99
C VAL A 241 8.06 20.52 -27.94
N SER A 242 7.76 21.64 -28.61
CA SER A 242 8.68 22.31 -29.53
C SER A 242 9.92 22.89 -28.86
N GLU A 243 9.93 23.03 -27.52
CA GLU A 243 11.10 23.45 -26.75
C GLU A 243 12.16 22.35 -26.62
N PHE A 244 11.85 21.13 -27.06
CA PHE A 244 12.74 19.96 -27.04
C PHE A 244 13.14 19.50 -28.45
N PRO A 245 13.84 20.32 -29.25
CA PRO A 245 14.40 19.84 -30.52
C PRO A 245 15.43 18.73 -30.26
N PRO A 246 15.74 17.88 -31.25
CA PRO A 246 16.73 16.82 -31.10
C PRO A 246 18.04 17.32 -30.46
N LEU A 247 18.55 16.61 -29.44
CA LEU A 247 19.75 17.01 -28.70
C LEU A 247 21.01 16.96 -29.56
N ASP A 248 21.02 16.09 -30.57
CA ASP A 248 22.15 15.88 -31.47
C ASP A 248 21.71 15.38 -32.85
N ASP A 249 22.69 15.15 -33.73
CA ASP A 249 22.54 14.58 -35.07
C ASP A 249 22.74 13.04 -35.08
N GLY A 250 22.56 12.39 -33.93
CA GLY A 250 22.73 10.93 -33.77
C GLY A 250 24.16 10.48 -33.44
N LYS A 251 25.07 11.42 -33.13
CA LYS A 251 26.45 11.10 -32.77
C LYS A 251 26.62 10.56 -31.35
N TYR A 252 25.89 11.08 -30.37
CA TYR A 252 26.09 10.79 -28.95
C TYR A 252 24.92 10.01 -28.35
N VAL A 253 23.69 10.45 -28.60
CA VAL A 253 22.47 9.87 -28.04
C VAL A 253 22.00 8.71 -28.91
N LEU A 254 21.90 7.53 -28.30
CA LEU A 254 21.45 6.31 -28.94
C LEU A 254 19.93 6.18 -28.90
N SER A 255 19.34 6.45 -27.74
CA SER A 255 17.89 6.35 -27.55
C SER A 255 17.39 7.26 -26.45
N THR A 256 16.10 7.59 -26.54
CA THR A 256 15.39 8.43 -25.57
C THR A 256 14.19 7.66 -25.04
N ARG A 257 13.95 7.78 -23.72
CA ARG A 257 12.85 7.12 -23.03
C ARG A 257 12.30 8.00 -21.91
N ILE A 258 10.98 8.17 -21.87
CA ILE A 258 10.29 8.85 -20.77
C ILE A 258 9.25 7.88 -20.20
N ARG A 259 9.30 7.65 -18.89
CA ARG A 259 8.30 6.85 -18.16
C ARG A 259 7.65 7.63 -17.04
N CYS A 260 6.41 7.24 -16.70
CA CYS A 260 5.70 7.70 -15.52
C CYS A 260 4.89 6.55 -14.89
N GLY A 261 4.58 6.67 -13.60
CA GLY A 261 3.73 5.74 -12.85
C GLY A 261 2.36 6.34 -12.61
N ARG A 262 1.30 5.52 -12.66
CA ARG A 262 -0.05 5.93 -12.29
C ARG A 262 -0.74 4.85 -11.47
N THR A 263 -1.42 5.29 -10.42
CA THR A 263 -2.27 4.47 -9.57
C THR A 263 -3.72 4.82 -9.88
N LEU A 264 -4.53 3.80 -10.14
CA LEU A 264 -5.97 3.94 -10.37
C LEU A 264 -6.70 4.46 -9.13
N ALA A 265 -7.55 5.47 -9.32
CA ALA A 265 -8.39 6.01 -8.26
C ALA A 265 -9.39 4.96 -7.75
N GLY A 266 -9.56 4.91 -6.43
CA GLY A 266 -10.46 3.96 -5.76
C GLY A 266 -9.86 2.59 -5.46
N TYR A 267 -8.61 2.33 -5.84
CA TYR A 267 -7.88 1.10 -5.49
C TYR A 267 -6.74 1.39 -4.51
N PRO A 268 -6.48 0.52 -3.53
CA PRO A 268 -5.26 0.59 -2.72
C PRO A 268 -4.05 0.16 -3.55
N PHE A 269 -2.85 0.20 -2.98
CA PHE A 269 -1.68 -0.37 -3.66
C PHE A 269 -1.63 -1.90 -3.51
N ASN A 270 -0.67 -2.51 -4.19
CA ASN A 270 -0.54 -3.97 -4.34
C ASN A 270 -0.72 -4.82 -3.06
N PRO A 271 -0.24 -4.44 -1.86
CA PRO A 271 -0.34 -5.30 -0.68
C PRO A 271 -1.78 -5.56 -0.22
N LEU A 272 -2.71 -4.65 -0.55
CA LEU A 272 -4.12 -4.76 -0.16
C LEU A 272 -5.05 -5.11 -1.32
N LEU A 273 -4.52 -5.24 -2.55
CA LEU A 273 -5.31 -5.66 -3.69
C LEU A 273 -5.71 -7.14 -3.55
N THR A 274 -6.99 -7.41 -3.75
CA THR A 274 -7.50 -8.78 -3.90
C THR A 274 -7.24 -9.30 -5.31
N GLN A 275 -7.38 -10.61 -5.52
CA GLN A 275 -7.27 -11.18 -6.86
C GLN A 275 -8.27 -10.57 -7.85
N ASP A 276 -9.49 -10.29 -7.40
CA ASP A 276 -10.53 -9.71 -8.25
C ASP A 276 -10.20 -8.25 -8.61
N ASP A 277 -9.61 -7.49 -7.67
CA ASP A 277 -9.13 -6.13 -7.98
C ASP A 277 -8.12 -6.15 -9.13
N TYR A 278 -7.12 -7.05 -9.08
CA TYR A 278 -6.14 -7.21 -10.15
C TYR A 278 -6.80 -7.48 -11.51
N LEU A 279 -7.78 -8.37 -11.57
CA LEU A 279 -8.49 -8.72 -12.81
C LEU A 279 -9.38 -7.58 -13.31
N ILE A 280 -10.08 -6.88 -12.41
CA ILE A 280 -10.93 -5.73 -12.76
C ILE A 280 -10.07 -4.58 -13.28
N MET A 281 -8.94 -4.30 -12.62
CA MET A 281 -8.00 -3.26 -13.04
C MET A 281 -7.37 -3.58 -14.39
N GLU A 282 -6.92 -4.82 -14.60
CA GLU A 282 -6.45 -5.30 -15.91
C GLU A 282 -7.48 -5.06 -17.00
N LYS A 283 -8.74 -5.45 -16.75
CA LYS A 283 -9.82 -5.28 -17.71
C LYS A 283 -10.08 -3.81 -18.02
N LYS A 284 -10.18 -2.94 -17.00
CA LYS A 284 -10.38 -1.49 -17.18
C LYS A 284 -9.27 -0.87 -18.02
N VAL A 285 -8.00 -1.20 -17.72
CA VAL A 285 -6.85 -0.63 -18.43
C VAL A 285 -6.76 -1.17 -19.85
N SER A 286 -6.90 -2.48 -20.05
CA SER A 286 -6.87 -3.08 -21.39
C SER A 286 -8.03 -2.60 -22.28
N ASP A 287 -9.25 -2.51 -21.77
CA ASP A 287 -10.40 -1.96 -22.50
C ASP A 287 -10.16 -0.49 -22.88
N ALA A 288 -9.57 0.31 -21.97
CA ALA A 288 -9.20 1.69 -22.27
C ALA A 288 -8.15 1.78 -23.39
N LEU A 289 -7.13 0.94 -23.36
CA LEU A 289 -6.04 0.93 -24.36
C LEU A 289 -6.47 0.44 -25.73
N LEU A 290 -7.26 -0.64 -25.79
CA LEU A 290 -7.74 -1.21 -27.04
C LEU A 290 -8.76 -0.32 -27.76
N SER A 291 -9.32 0.65 -27.03
CA SER A 291 -10.29 1.61 -27.57
C SER A 291 -9.67 2.93 -28.07
N VAL A 292 -8.34 3.08 -27.98
CA VAL A 292 -7.63 4.29 -28.45
C VAL A 292 -7.74 4.39 -29.98
N LYS A 293 -8.15 5.58 -30.47
CA LYS A 293 -8.33 5.86 -31.90
C LYS A 293 -7.07 6.41 -32.58
N ASP A 294 -6.14 6.95 -31.80
CA ASP A 294 -4.85 7.42 -32.29
C ASP A 294 -4.12 6.25 -32.96
N LYS A 295 -3.74 6.44 -34.23
CA LYS A 295 -3.13 5.39 -35.05
C LYS A 295 -1.75 4.97 -34.55
N GLU A 296 -0.97 5.91 -34.02
CA GLU A 296 0.38 5.64 -33.51
C GLU A 296 0.31 4.89 -32.17
N LEU A 297 -0.70 5.20 -31.34
CA LEU A 297 -0.87 4.56 -30.04
C LEU A 297 -1.58 3.20 -30.13
N LYS A 298 -2.15 2.84 -31.27
CA LYS A 298 -2.84 1.57 -31.47
C LYS A 298 -1.86 0.40 -31.28
N GLY A 299 -2.30 -0.61 -30.53
CA GLY A 299 -1.46 -1.72 -30.12
C GLY A 299 -2.21 -2.95 -29.67
N THR A 300 -1.47 -3.85 -29.06
CA THR A 300 -1.97 -5.13 -28.55
C THR A 300 -1.69 -5.23 -27.06
N TYR A 301 -2.66 -5.75 -26.31
CA TYR A 301 -2.49 -6.12 -24.91
C TYR A 301 -2.16 -7.61 -24.80
N TYR A 302 -1.11 -7.92 -24.04
CA TYR A 302 -0.64 -9.28 -23.78
C TYR A 302 -0.77 -9.56 -22.28
N PRO A 303 -1.81 -10.28 -21.84
CA PRO A 303 -1.87 -10.75 -20.46
C PRO A 303 -0.70 -11.70 -20.19
N LEU A 304 -0.11 -11.61 -19.00
CA LEU A 304 0.91 -12.58 -18.57
C LEU A 304 0.29 -13.95 -18.32
N ALA A 305 -0.95 -13.97 -17.80
CA ALA A 305 -1.72 -15.20 -17.65
C ALA A 305 -1.97 -15.83 -19.03
N GLY A 306 -1.45 -17.03 -19.25
CA GLY A 306 -1.58 -17.75 -20.52
C GLY A 306 -0.61 -17.30 -21.62
N MET A 307 0.36 -16.41 -21.32
CA MET A 307 1.39 -16.01 -22.27
C MET A 307 2.26 -17.21 -22.68
N THR A 308 2.46 -17.41 -23.99
CA THR A 308 3.35 -18.46 -24.49
C THR A 308 4.80 -18.13 -24.19
N LYS A 309 5.64 -19.15 -23.95
CA LYS A 309 7.09 -18.96 -23.75
C LYS A 309 7.76 -18.24 -24.92
N GLU A 310 7.28 -18.46 -26.15
CA GLU A 310 7.76 -17.75 -27.33
C GLU A 310 7.49 -16.23 -27.24
N THR A 311 6.25 -15.85 -26.93
CA THR A 311 5.87 -14.45 -26.74
C THR A 311 6.67 -13.83 -25.59
N GLN A 312 6.77 -14.55 -24.47
CA GLN A 312 7.53 -14.13 -23.31
C GLN A 312 9.01 -13.88 -23.66
N ASN A 313 9.67 -14.83 -24.32
CA ASN A 313 11.06 -14.71 -24.75
C ASN A 313 11.27 -13.52 -25.70
N LYS A 314 10.33 -13.30 -26.62
CA LYS A 314 10.37 -12.15 -27.53
C LYS A 314 10.28 -10.82 -26.76
N LEU A 315 9.34 -10.70 -25.82
CA LEU A 315 9.19 -9.50 -25.00
C LEU A 315 10.38 -9.27 -24.06
N ILE A 316 11.03 -10.34 -23.59
CA ILE A 316 12.28 -10.25 -22.83
C ILE A 316 13.42 -9.76 -23.73
N ALA A 317 13.57 -10.34 -24.93
CA ALA A 317 14.62 -9.96 -25.88
C ALA A 317 14.47 -8.50 -26.36
N ASP A 318 13.23 -8.02 -26.48
CA ASP A 318 12.92 -6.63 -26.79
C ASP A 318 13.11 -5.68 -25.57
N HIS A 319 13.49 -6.21 -24.39
CA HIS A 319 13.60 -5.48 -23.12
C HIS A 319 12.28 -4.83 -22.65
N PHE A 320 11.14 -5.40 -23.01
CA PHE A 320 9.81 -4.88 -22.68
C PHE A 320 9.18 -5.56 -21.48
N LEU A 321 9.43 -6.84 -21.27
CA LEU A 321 8.83 -7.57 -20.16
C LEU A 321 9.50 -7.19 -18.83
N PHE A 322 8.68 -6.86 -17.83
CA PHE A 322 9.16 -6.74 -16.46
C PHE A 322 9.47 -8.12 -15.88
N LYS A 323 10.46 -8.18 -14.99
CA LYS A 323 10.94 -9.43 -14.40
C LYS A 323 9.93 -9.93 -13.36
N GLU A 324 9.73 -11.24 -13.32
CA GLU A 324 9.08 -11.89 -12.20
C GLU A 324 10.04 -11.93 -11.00
N GLY A 325 9.49 -11.81 -9.79
CA GLY A 325 10.20 -12.21 -8.58
C GLY A 325 11.22 -11.20 -8.05
N ASP A 326 10.97 -9.90 -8.19
CA ASP A 326 11.71 -8.90 -7.42
C ASP A 326 11.47 -9.14 -5.92
N ARG A 327 12.56 -9.46 -5.18
CA ARG A 327 12.48 -9.79 -3.75
C ARG A 327 12.01 -8.61 -2.88
N HIS A 328 12.21 -7.37 -3.30
CA HIS A 328 11.73 -6.20 -2.56
C HIS A 328 10.21 -6.12 -2.68
N LEU A 329 9.67 -6.33 -3.88
CA LEU A 329 8.23 -6.38 -4.13
C LEU A 329 7.58 -7.61 -3.46
N GLN A 330 8.20 -8.79 -3.52
CA GLN A 330 7.72 -9.98 -2.83
C GLN A 330 7.63 -9.77 -1.31
N HIS A 331 8.68 -9.23 -0.69
CA HIS A 331 8.67 -8.93 0.75
C HIS A 331 7.79 -7.73 1.12
N ALA A 332 7.37 -6.91 0.15
CA ALA A 332 6.33 -5.90 0.33
C ALA A 332 4.90 -6.45 0.12
N ASN A 333 4.72 -7.76 -0.12
CA ASN A 333 3.44 -8.37 -0.52
C ASN A 333 2.85 -7.81 -1.82
N ALA A 334 3.70 -7.29 -2.71
CA ALA A 334 3.25 -6.67 -3.95
C ALA A 334 3.06 -7.65 -5.13
N CYS A 335 3.48 -8.91 -4.96
CA CYS A 335 3.41 -9.95 -6.00
C CYS A 335 2.29 -10.99 -5.76
N ASN A 336 1.33 -10.69 -4.88
CA ASN A 336 0.24 -11.62 -4.57
C ASN A 336 -0.55 -11.98 -5.84
N TYR A 337 -0.97 -13.25 -5.95
CA TYR A 337 -1.75 -13.81 -7.06
C TYR A 337 -1.08 -13.81 -8.45
N TRP A 338 0.24 -13.64 -8.51
CA TRP A 338 0.98 -13.64 -9.77
C TRP A 338 0.70 -14.90 -10.62
N PRO A 339 0.53 -14.79 -11.96
CA PRO A 339 0.56 -13.58 -12.80
C PRO A 339 -0.85 -12.99 -13.07
N LYS A 340 -1.87 -13.29 -12.25
CA LYS A 340 -3.25 -12.86 -12.51
C LYS A 340 -3.37 -11.32 -12.50
N GLY A 341 -4.06 -10.77 -13.50
CA GLY A 341 -4.23 -9.34 -13.68
C GLY A 341 -2.98 -8.58 -14.15
N ARG A 342 -1.88 -9.27 -14.46
CA ARG A 342 -0.66 -8.64 -14.94
C ARG A 342 -0.59 -8.77 -16.45
N GLY A 343 -0.05 -7.75 -17.09
CA GLY A 343 0.19 -7.80 -18.52
C GLY A 343 0.95 -6.60 -19.03
N ILE A 344 1.16 -6.62 -20.34
CA ILE A 344 1.87 -5.58 -21.05
C ILE A 344 1.08 -5.18 -22.29
N PHE A 345 0.94 -3.88 -22.49
CA PHE A 345 0.52 -3.31 -23.75
C PHE A 345 1.73 -2.73 -24.47
N HIS A 346 1.77 -2.86 -25.78
CA HIS A 346 2.62 -2.00 -26.61
C HIS A 346 1.94 -1.66 -27.93
N ASN A 347 2.24 -0.49 -28.48
CA ASN A 347 1.82 -0.11 -29.82
C ASN A 347 2.54 -0.94 -30.91
N ASN A 348 2.07 -0.83 -32.14
CA ASN A 348 2.62 -1.61 -33.28
C ASN A 348 4.11 -1.34 -33.51
N ASP A 349 4.54 -0.08 -33.34
CA ASP A 349 5.92 0.36 -33.57
C ASP A 349 6.81 0.17 -32.34
N LYS A 350 6.26 -0.34 -31.24
CA LYS A 350 6.96 -0.57 -29.97
C LYS A 350 7.63 0.68 -29.37
N THR A 351 7.04 1.85 -29.62
CA THR A 351 7.47 3.17 -29.13
C THR A 351 6.62 3.68 -27.97
N PHE A 352 5.52 3.00 -27.64
CA PHE A 352 4.66 3.27 -26.51
C PHE A 352 4.25 1.96 -25.84
N LEU A 353 4.51 1.86 -24.52
CA LEU A 353 4.30 0.65 -23.74
C LEU A 353 3.64 0.97 -22.40
N ILE A 354 2.82 0.05 -21.91
CA ILE A 354 2.25 0.13 -20.57
C ILE A 354 2.40 -1.22 -19.88
N TRP A 355 3.04 -1.21 -18.72
CA TRP A 355 2.97 -2.34 -17.79
C TRP A 355 1.77 -2.18 -16.88
N VAL A 356 1.03 -3.27 -16.68
CA VAL A 356 -0.18 -3.32 -15.87
C VAL A 356 0.06 -4.21 -14.66
N ASN A 357 -0.19 -3.66 -13.47
CA ASN A 357 -0.14 -4.34 -12.17
C ASN A 357 1.22 -4.95 -11.78
N GLU A 358 2.31 -4.24 -12.07
CA GLU A 358 3.66 -4.60 -11.63
C GLU A 358 3.96 -3.99 -10.24
N GLU A 359 4.87 -3.01 -10.12
CA GLU A 359 5.12 -2.28 -8.88
C GLU A 359 4.02 -1.26 -8.59
N ASP A 360 3.58 -0.57 -9.64
CA ASP A 360 2.44 0.33 -9.64
C ASP A 360 1.33 -0.25 -10.53
N HIS A 361 0.12 0.29 -10.45
CA HIS A 361 -1.01 -0.21 -11.26
C HIS A 361 -0.74 -0.03 -12.75
N MET A 362 -0.09 1.08 -13.11
CA MET A 362 0.35 1.37 -14.47
C MET A 362 1.74 1.99 -14.48
N ARG A 363 2.60 1.50 -15.36
CA ARG A 363 3.84 2.17 -15.75
C ARG A 363 3.78 2.48 -17.24
N ILE A 364 3.62 3.76 -17.57
CA ILE A 364 3.42 4.26 -18.93
C ILE A 364 4.76 4.74 -19.47
N ILE A 365 5.14 4.26 -20.65
CA ILE A 365 6.47 4.41 -21.22
C ILE A 365 6.32 4.88 -22.67
N SER A 366 7.05 5.91 -23.04
CA SER A 366 7.30 6.30 -24.42
C SER A 366 8.81 6.25 -24.68
N MET A 367 9.22 5.70 -25.83
CA MET A 367 10.63 5.58 -26.19
C MET A 367 10.84 5.48 -27.69
N GLN A 368 12.05 5.83 -28.15
CA GLN A 368 12.52 5.60 -29.52
C GLN A 368 14.05 5.71 -29.60
N GLN A 369 14.63 5.32 -30.74
CA GLN A 369 16.03 5.61 -31.05
C GLN A 369 16.24 7.11 -31.34
N GLY A 370 17.45 7.58 -31.11
CA GLY A 370 17.86 8.98 -31.30
C GLY A 370 17.45 9.91 -30.15
N SER A 371 17.60 11.21 -30.40
CA SER A 371 17.54 12.29 -29.41
C SER A 371 16.29 13.16 -29.47
N ASP A 372 15.25 12.74 -30.18
CA ASP A 372 14.00 13.50 -30.31
C ASP A 372 13.13 13.36 -29.04
N VAL A 373 13.51 14.10 -28.01
CA VAL A 373 12.82 14.15 -26.71
C VAL A 373 11.41 14.71 -26.86
N GLY A 374 11.20 15.68 -27.76
CA GLY A 374 9.90 16.27 -28.04
C GLY A 374 8.88 15.23 -28.49
N ASN A 375 9.21 14.44 -29.51
CA ASN A 375 8.30 13.41 -30.01
C ASN A 375 8.01 12.31 -28.97
N VAL A 376 9.01 11.93 -28.17
CA VAL A 376 8.81 10.97 -27.07
C VAL A 376 7.85 11.52 -26.01
N LEU A 377 7.99 12.80 -25.66
CA LEU A 377 7.11 13.47 -24.70
C LEU A 377 5.68 13.59 -25.25
N ASP A 378 5.50 14.09 -26.48
CA ASP A 378 4.19 14.23 -27.11
C ASP A 378 3.41 12.91 -27.13
N ARG A 379 4.05 11.82 -27.58
CA ARG A 379 3.46 10.49 -27.56
C ARG A 379 3.07 10.04 -26.16
N LEU A 380 3.92 10.30 -25.16
CA LEU A 380 3.61 9.97 -23.76
C LEU A 380 2.37 10.74 -23.28
N VAL A 381 2.30 12.05 -23.54
CA VAL A 381 1.19 12.91 -23.12
C VAL A 381 -0.12 12.49 -23.76
N ARG A 382 -0.13 12.20 -25.07
CA ARG A 382 -1.31 11.67 -25.76
C ARG A 382 -1.75 10.33 -25.16
N GLY A 383 -0.80 9.44 -24.88
CA GLY A 383 -1.06 8.15 -24.24
C GLY A 383 -1.66 8.27 -22.84
N ILE A 384 -1.11 9.13 -21.99
CA ILE A 384 -1.64 9.41 -20.65
C ILE A 384 -3.09 9.90 -20.74
N LYS A 385 -3.34 10.95 -21.55
CA LYS A 385 -4.68 11.54 -21.72
C LYS A 385 -5.69 10.53 -22.25
N ALA A 386 -5.27 9.66 -23.18
CA ALA A 386 -6.14 8.64 -23.75
C ALA A 386 -6.64 7.64 -22.70
N VAL A 387 -5.78 7.25 -21.74
CA VAL A 387 -6.16 6.34 -20.66
C VAL A 387 -6.92 7.05 -19.54
N GLU A 388 -6.44 8.23 -19.13
CA GLU A 388 -6.98 8.99 -18.00
C GLU A 388 -8.47 9.32 -18.15
N THR A 389 -8.93 9.56 -19.39
CA THR A 389 -10.36 9.82 -19.69
C THR A 389 -11.29 8.66 -19.33
N LYS A 390 -10.76 7.43 -19.21
CA LYS A 390 -11.53 6.21 -18.92
C LYS A 390 -11.17 5.62 -17.56
N VAL A 391 -9.96 5.87 -17.10
CA VAL A 391 -9.37 5.28 -15.91
C VAL A 391 -8.76 6.42 -15.08
N PRO A 392 -9.52 7.00 -14.13
CA PRO A 392 -9.04 8.12 -13.33
C PRO A 392 -7.88 7.71 -12.43
N PHE A 393 -6.96 8.65 -12.19
CA PHE A 393 -5.74 8.42 -11.40
C PHE A 393 -5.78 9.09 -10.02
N SER A 394 -5.06 8.52 -9.07
CA SER A 394 -4.91 9.03 -7.71
C SER A 394 -3.83 10.10 -7.61
N ARG A 395 -4.23 11.33 -7.24
CA ARG A 395 -3.32 12.45 -6.97
C ARG A 395 -3.60 13.07 -5.60
N ASP A 396 -2.57 13.25 -4.80
CA ASP A 396 -2.59 14.04 -3.57
C ASP A 396 -2.10 15.47 -3.82
N GLU A 397 -2.63 16.45 -3.08
CA GLU A 397 -2.26 17.86 -3.25
C GLU A 397 -0.80 18.11 -2.92
N ARG A 398 -0.28 17.50 -1.84
CA ARG A 398 1.10 17.65 -1.39
C ARG A 398 2.04 16.73 -2.16
N LEU A 399 1.69 15.45 -2.29
CA LEU A 399 2.60 14.42 -2.80
C LEU A 399 2.50 14.18 -4.32
N GLY A 400 1.55 14.82 -5.01
CA GLY A 400 1.37 14.63 -6.44
C GLY A 400 0.73 13.28 -6.77
N TRP A 401 1.11 12.70 -7.90
CA TRP A 401 0.64 11.36 -8.27
C TRP A 401 1.15 10.34 -7.26
N LEU A 402 0.23 9.54 -6.74
CA LEU A 402 0.55 8.58 -5.69
C LEU A 402 1.05 7.26 -6.31
N THR A 403 2.17 6.78 -5.78
CA THR A 403 2.82 5.53 -6.19
C THR A 403 3.08 4.64 -4.98
N PHE A 404 3.27 3.35 -5.23
CA PHE A 404 3.49 2.36 -4.19
C PHE A 404 4.77 2.64 -3.37
N CYS A 405 5.84 3.02 -4.07
CA CYS A 405 7.11 3.41 -3.48
C CYS A 405 7.22 4.94 -3.32
N PRO A 406 7.70 5.48 -2.19
CA PRO A 406 7.86 6.93 -2.00
C PRO A 406 8.87 7.57 -2.97
N THR A 407 9.79 6.79 -3.54
CA THR A 407 10.79 7.30 -4.49
C THR A 407 10.20 7.70 -5.84
N ASN A 408 8.98 7.25 -6.14
CA ASN A 408 8.30 7.45 -7.42
C ASN A 408 7.14 8.45 -7.34
N LEU A 409 6.93 9.12 -6.19
CA LEU A 409 5.88 10.12 -6.01
C LEU A 409 6.07 11.37 -6.90
N GLY A 410 5.13 12.31 -6.83
CA GLY A 410 5.24 13.64 -7.43
C GLY A 410 4.82 13.65 -8.89
N SER A 411 5.76 13.99 -9.79
CA SER A 411 5.57 13.87 -11.23
C SER A 411 5.57 12.40 -11.67
N THR A 412 6.22 11.52 -10.90
CA THR A 412 6.58 10.12 -11.23
C THR A 412 7.48 9.97 -12.46
N VAL A 413 7.89 11.09 -13.06
CA VAL A 413 8.57 11.10 -14.35
C VAL A 413 10.02 10.69 -14.17
N ARG A 414 10.43 9.72 -14.98
CA ARG A 414 11.84 9.49 -15.28
C ARG A 414 12.03 9.59 -16.79
N ALA A 415 12.55 10.73 -17.22
CA ALA A 415 13.09 10.96 -18.55
C ALA A 415 14.56 10.54 -18.55
N SER A 416 14.97 9.81 -19.58
CA SER A 416 16.30 9.23 -19.69
C SER A 416 16.77 9.14 -21.14
N VAL A 417 18.08 9.21 -21.34
CA VAL A 417 18.74 8.89 -22.61
C VAL A 417 19.79 7.81 -22.41
N HIS A 418 19.94 6.93 -23.39
CA HIS A 418 21.18 6.17 -23.54
C HIS A 418 22.15 7.00 -24.38
N ILE A 419 23.30 7.34 -23.81
CA ILE A 419 24.23 8.28 -24.43
C ILE A 419 25.68 7.82 -24.27
N LYS A 420 26.51 8.11 -25.28
CA LYS A 420 27.94 7.82 -25.32
C LYS A 420 28.74 9.12 -25.32
N LEU A 421 29.48 9.38 -24.24
CA LEU A 421 30.29 10.58 -24.06
C LEU A 421 31.71 10.21 -23.57
N PRO A 422 32.55 9.62 -24.42
CA PRO A 422 33.78 8.95 -23.99
C PRO A 422 34.82 9.85 -23.31
N LEU A 423 34.82 11.16 -23.57
CA LEU A 423 35.79 12.07 -22.96
C LEU A 423 35.31 12.58 -21.60
N VAL A 424 34.07 13.10 -21.51
CA VAL A 424 33.52 13.65 -20.27
C VAL A 424 33.26 12.54 -19.25
N SER A 425 32.82 11.36 -19.69
CA SER A 425 32.55 10.23 -18.78
C SER A 425 33.83 9.61 -18.20
N ALA A 426 34.98 9.83 -18.85
CA ALA A 426 36.29 9.39 -18.35
C ALA A 426 36.87 10.32 -17.27
N ARG A 427 36.26 11.49 -17.04
CA ARG A 427 36.68 12.41 -15.99
C ARG A 427 36.36 11.83 -14.60
N LYS A 428 37.22 12.11 -13.63
CA LYS A 428 37.01 11.68 -12.24
C LYS A 428 35.78 12.31 -11.60
N ASP A 429 35.45 13.54 -12.01
CA ASP A 429 34.33 14.35 -11.50
C ASP A 429 33.02 14.17 -12.29
N PHE A 430 32.93 13.18 -13.19
CA PHE A 430 31.75 13.01 -14.05
C PHE A 430 30.44 12.82 -13.27
N LYS A 431 30.47 11.99 -12.21
CA LYS A 431 29.29 11.72 -11.38
C LYS A 431 28.87 12.97 -10.60
N GLU A 432 29.85 13.69 -10.03
CA GLU A 432 29.62 14.93 -9.31
C GLU A 432 29.02 16.00 -10.23
N MET A 433 29.55 16.13 -11.44
CA MET A 433 29.01 17.02 -12.48
C MET A 433 27.55 16.66 -12.85
N CYS A 434 27.24 15.37 -12.98
CA CYS A 434 25.86 14.94 -13.24
C CYS A 434 24.94 15.26 -12.05
N ASP A 435 25.41 15.07 -10.81
CA ASP A 435 24.65 15.41 -9.61
C ASP A 435 24.38 16.92 -9.52
N GLU A 436 25.34 17.78 -9.85
CA GLU A 436 25.16 19.25 -9.92
C GLU A 436 24.13 19.67 -10.99
N LEU A 437 24.03 18.91 -12.08
CA LEU A 437 23.01 19.07 -13.10
C LEU A 437 21.66 18.42 -12.71
N ASN A 438 21.53 17.90 -11.49
CA ASN A 438 20.39 17.14 -11.00
C ASN A 438 20.04 15.92 -11.87
N LEU A 439 21.07 15.28 -12.41
CA LEU A 439 20.97 14.04 -13.18
C LEU A 439 21.39 12.84 -12.34
N GLN A 440 20.86 11.68 -12.69
CA GLN A 440 21.26 10.39 -12.16
C GLN A 440 21.84 9.54 -13.28
N VAL A 441 23.03 8.99 -13.03
CA VAL A 441 23.75 8.09 -13.94
C VAL A 441 23.53 6.63 -13.52
N ARG A 442 23.19 5.77 -14.49
CA ARG A 442 23.08 4.31 -14.33
C ARG A 442 23.76 3.60 -15.50
N GLY A 443 24.05 2.31 -15.34
CA GLY A 443 24.39 1.43 -16.46
C GLY A 443 23.19 1.14 -17.37
N ILE A 444 23.46 0.53 -18.52
CA ILE A 444 22.46 0.34 -19.59
C ILE A 444 21.35 -0.66 -19.26
N HIS A 445 21.53 -1.50 -18.24
CA HIS A 445 20.55 -2.50 -17.81
C HIS A 445 19.74 -2.04 -16.58
N GLY A 446 19.85 -0.77 -16.19
CA GLY A 446 19.06 -0.16 -15.13
C GLY A 446 19.83 0.03 -13.82
N GLU A 447 19.07 0.07 -12.72
CA GLU A 447 19.62 0.34 -11.38
C GLU A 447 20.66 -0.72 -11.00
N HIS A 448 21.82 -0.27 -10.51
CA HIS A 448 22.95 -1.12 -10.10
C HIS A 448 23.65 -1.93 -11.21
N SER A 449 23.46 -1.57 -12.48
CA SER A 449 24.25 -2.14 -13.59
C SER A 449 25.46 -1.27 -13.96
N ASP A 450 26.52 -1.91 -14.47
CA ASP A 450 27.70 -1.23 -15.00
C ASP A 450 27.44 -0.65 -16.40
N SER A 451 28.24 0.34 -16.79
CA SER A 451 28.24 0.85 -18.17
C SER A 451 28.92 -0.15 -19.10
N GLU A 452 28.23 -0.59 -20.15
CA GLU A 452 28.84 -1.40 -21.21
C GLU A 452 29.20 -0.51 -22.41
N GLY A 453 30.40 -0.67 -22.96
CA GLY A 453 30.83 0.05 -24.17
C GLY A 453 30.93 1.58 -24.03
N GLY A 454 30.98 2.11 -22.80
CA GLY A 454 30.96 3.56 -22.52
C GLY A 454 29.61 4.23 -22.73
N VAL A 455 28.53 3.44 -22.72
CA VAL A 455 27.15 3.94 -22.80
C VAL A 455 26.57 4.06 -21.39
N TYR A 456 25.92 5.18 -21.11
CA TYR A 456 25.29 5.47 -19.83
C TYR A 456 23.79 5.73 -20.01
N ASP A 457 22.98 5.30 -19.04
CA ASP A 457 21.61 5.77 -18.85
C ASP A 457 21.65 7.02 -17.95
N ILE A 458 21.43 8.19 -18.55
CA ILE A 458 21.40 9.48 -17.84
C ILE A 458 19.96 9.96 -17.78
N SER A 459 19.50 10.28 -16.56
CA SER A 459 18.08 10.62 -16.29
C SER A 459 17.92 11.76 -15.30
N ASN A 460 16.74 12.40 -15.25
CA ASN A 460 16.45 13.34 -14.16
C ASN A 460 16.46 12.61 -12.80
N LYS A 461 17.09 13.22 -11.79
CA LYS A 461 17.16 12.70 -10.43
C LYS A 461 15.87 12.96 -9.66
N ALA A 462 15.36 14.18 -9.72
CA ALA A 462 14.19 14.63 -8.96
C ALA A 462 12.87 14.14 -9.57
N ARG A 463 11.92 13.77 -8.71
CA ARG A 463 10.52 13.43 -9.09
C ARG A 463 9.48 14.22 -8.32
N LEU A 464 9.81 14.66 -7.10
CA LEU A 464 9.02 15.58 -6.28
C LEU A 464 9.50 17.02 -6.39
N GLY A 465 8.60 17.98 -6.19
CA GLY A 465 8.91 19.41 -6.14
C GLY A 465 9.02 20.09 -7.50
N LEU A 466 8.80 19.35 -8.59
CA LEU A 466 8.81 19.84 -9.97
C LEU A 466 7.69 19.17 -10.78
N SER A 467 7.14 19.88 -11.77
CA SER A 467 6.14 19.33 -12.69
C SER A 467 6.73 18.26 -13.62
N GLU A 468 5.86 17.53 -14.34
CA GLU A 468 6.26 16.54 -15.33
C GLU A 468 7.12 17.17 -16.44
N TYR A 469 6.70 18.32 -16.98
CA TYR A 469 7.47 19.09 -17.95
C TYR A 469 8.82 19.52 -17.39
N GLN A 470 8.88 20.03 -16.16
CA GLN A 470 10.15 20.44 -15.55
C GLN A 470 11.10 19.25 -15.36
N ALA A 471 10.58 18.06 -15.04
CA ALA A 471 11.39 16.85 -14.92
C ALA A 471 12.02 16.44 -16.27
N VAL A 472 11.26 16.53 -17.36
CA VAL A 472 11.78 16.29 -18.71
C VAL A 472 12.80 17.35 -19.11
N LYS A 473 12.50 18.62 -18.82
CA LYS A 473 13.39 19.75 -19.10
C LYS A 473 14.72 19.65 -18.36
N GLN A 474 14.70 19.25 -17.09
CA GLN A 474 15.93 19.02 -16.31
C GLN A 474 16.82 17.96 -16.96
N MET A 475 16.26 16.85 -17.42
CA MET A 475 17.02 15.85 -18.18
C MET A 475 17.56 16.45 -19.47
N TYR A 476 16.71 17.11 -20.25
CA TYR A 476 17.08 17.68 -21.55
C TYR A 476 18.23 18.69 -21.43
N ASP A 477 18.09 19.70 -20.56
CA ASP A 477 19.09 20.76 -20.40
C ASP A 477 20.41 20.21 -19.86
N GLY A 478 20.35 19.28 -18.91
CA GLY A 478 21.53 18.62 -18.35
C GLY A 478 22.28 17.78 -19.39
N VAL A 479 21.58 16.96 -20.17
CA VAL A 479 22.18 16.15 -21.23
C VAL A 479 22.77 17.04 -22.33
N LYS A 480 22.06 18.10 -22.73
CA LYS A 480 22.58 19.09 -23.69
C LYS A 480 23.90 19.67 -23.22
N LYS A 481 24.00 20.05 -21.94
CA LYS A 481 25.24 20.59 -21.36
C LYS A 481 26.38 19.56 -21.39
N LEU A 482 26.10 18.29 -21.11
CA LEU A 482 27.10 17.23 -21.19
C LEU A 482 27.60 17.01 -22.63
N ILE A 483 26.71 17.08 -23.62
CA ILE A 483 27.08 17.01 -25.05
C ILE A 483 27.97 18.20 -25.45
N ASP A 484 27.65 19.41 -25.00
CA ASP A 484 28.45 20.59 -25.30
C ASP A 484 29.88 20.45 -24.73
N ILE A 485 30.00 19.94 -23.49
CA ILE A 485 31.31 19.66 -22.86
C ILE A 485 32.09 18.60 -23.65
N GLU A 486 31.42 17.52 -24.08
CA GLU A 486 32.05 16.48 -24.90
C GLU A 486 32.59 17.07 -26.21
N LYS A 487 31.81 17.89 -26.92
CA LYS A 487 32.22 18.58 -28.16
C LYS A 487 33.43 19.50 -27.94
N GLU A 488 33.44 20.26 -26.84
CA GLU A 488 34.58 21.12 -26.48
C GLU A 488 35.86 20.29 -26.22
N MET A 489 35.73 19.13 -25.57
CA MET A 489 36.86 18.24 -25.32
C MET A 489 37.37 17.56 -26.58
N GLU A 490 36.49 17.20 -27.52
CA GLU A 490 36.87 16.69 -28.84
C GLU A 490 37.64 17.75 -29.65
N GLY A 491 37.18 19.00 -29.63
CA GLY A 491 37.80 20.12 -30.33
C GLY A 491 39.20 20.49 -29.82
N LYS A 492 39.52 20.21 -28.55
CA LYS A 492 40.86 20.40 -27.96
C LYS A 492 41.84 19.27 -28.25
N LYS A 493 41.33 18.13 -28.72
CA LYS A 493 42.11 16.92 -29.04
C LYS A 493 42.62 16.92 -30.48
N ASN A 494 41.96 17.68 -31.36
CA ASN A 494 42.37 17.98 -32.72
C ASN A 494 43.24 19.24 -32.74
#